data_AF-A0A7X9JDS6-F1
#
_entry.id   AF-A0A7X9JDS6-F1
#
_cell.length_a   1.000
_cell.length_b   1.000
_cell.length_c   1.000
_cell.angle_alpha   90.00
_cell.angle_beta   90.00
_cell.angle_gamma   90.00
#
_symmetry.space_group_name_H-M   'P 1'
#
loop_
_entity.id
_entity.type
_entity.pdbx_description
1 polymer ?
#
loop_
_entity_poly.entity_id
_entity_poly.type
_entity_poly.pdbx_seq_one_letter_code
_entity_poly.pdbx_strand_id
1 'polypeptide(L)'
;MTETRIDYSLGEYQAAVKSALDKMCRDNVIERIRSKDYTLWKFRPDEIVNRLGWIDAPAETLAKINDIRSVVDALQKDKISDIVLIGMGGSSLAAEVFGNIFGSKPGYP
;
A
#
# COMPACT_ATOMS: atom_id res chain seq x y z
N MET A 1 -13.45 -11.09 17.45
CA MET A 1 -13.48 -10.00 16.46
C MET A 1 -14.86 -10.00 15.84
N THR A 2 -15.65 -8.96 16.10
CA THR A 2 -17.00 -8.82 15.55
C THR A 2 -16.86 -8.51 14.07
N GLU A 3 -17.29 -9.41 13.18
CA GLU A 3 -17.31 -9.14 11.73
C GLU A 3 -18.23 -7.95 11.47
N THR A 4 -17.64 -6.80 11.12
CA THR A 4 -18.39 -5.68 10.58
C THR A 4 -18.92 -6.08 9.22
N ARG A 5 -20.20 -6.47 9.15
CA ARG A 5 -20.90 -6.68 7.88
C ARG A 5 -21.06 -5.32 7.21
N ILE A 6 -20.34 -5.14 6.10
CA ILE A 6 -20.59 -4.03 5.17
C ILE A 6 -21.74 -4.49 4.28
N ASP A 7 -22.94 -3.96 4.50
CA ASP A 7 -24.05 -4.09 3.55
C ASP A 7 -23.87 -3.05 2.43
N TYR A 8 -23.81 -3.52 1.19
CA TYR A 8 -23.70 -2.67 0.00
C TYR A 8 -24.61 -3.21 -1.10
N SER A 9 -25.11 -2.33 -1.96
CA SER A 9 -25.88 -2.67 -3.15
C SER A 9 -25.17 -2.11 -4.39
N LEU A 10 -24.88 -2.97 -5.36
CA LEU A 10 -24.23 -2.58 -6.61
C LEU A 10 -25.23 -2.25 -7.73
N GLY A 11 -26.54 -2.33 -7.45
CA GLY A 11 -27.60 -2.06 -8.41
C GLY A 11 -27.46 -2.91 -9.68
N GLU A 12 -27.55 -2.27 -10.84
CA GLU A 12 -27.40 -2.92 -12.15
C GLU A 12 -26.03 -3.59 -12.37
N TYR A 13 -24.99 -3.18 -11.65
CA TYR A 13 -23.64 -3.75 -11.75
C TYR A 13 -23.45 -5.05 -10.97
N GLN A 14 -24.43 -5.47 -10.16
CA GLN A 14 -24.33 -6.65 -9.29
C GLN A 14 -23.92 -7.91 -10.07
N ALA A 15 -24.57 -8.15 -11.22
CA ALA A 15 -24.29 -9.31 -12.05
C ALA A 15 -22.88 -9.27 -12.66
N ALA A 16 -22.46 -8.09 -13.13
CA ALA A 16 -21.14 -7.89 -13.73
C ALA A 16 -20.01 -8.10 -12.70
N VAL A 17 -20.16 -7.51 -11.51
CA VAL A 17 -19.17 -7.66 -10.43
C VAL A 17 -19.10 -9.10 -9.94
N LYS A 18 -20.24 -9.77 -9.73
CA LYS A 18 -20.25 -11.18 -9.33
C LYS A 18 -19.54 -12.07 -10.37
N SER A 19 -19.84 -11.87 -11.66
CA SER A 19 -19.19 -12.62 -12.74
C SER A 19 -17.68 -12.40 -12.78
N ALA A 20 -17.23 -11.15 -12.56
CA ALA A 20 -15.81 -10.82 -12.49
C ALA A 20 -15.13 -11.49 -11.28
N LEU A 21 -15.76 -11.47 -10.10
CA LEU A 21 -15.24 -12.15 -8.91
C LEU A 21 -15.16 -13.67 -9.11
N ASP A 22 -16.23 -14.28 -9.64
CA ASP A 22 -16.25 -15.72 -9.93
C ASP A 22 -15.14 -16.10 -10.94
N LYS A 23 -14.87 -15.23 -11.93
CA LYS A 23 -13.75 -15.41 -12.85
C LYS A 23 -12.40 -15.28 -12.14
N MET A 24 -12.19 -14.26 -11.32
CA MET A 24 -10.94 -14.08 -10.58
C MET A 24 -10.63 -15.27 -9.66
N CYS A 25 -11.66 -15.87 -9.06
CA CYS A 25 -11.54 -17.09 -8.28
C CYS A 25 -11.14 -18.29 -9.16
N ARG A 26 -11.82 -18.52 -10.29
CA ARG A 26 -11.47 -19.61 -11.22
C ARG A 26 -10.05 -19.49 -11.77
N ASP A 27 -9.60 -18.26 -12.02
CA ASP A 27 -8.29 -17.97 -12.60
C ASP A 27 -7.17 -17.85 -11.54
N ASN A 28 -7.48 -18.14 -10.26
CA ASN A 28 -6.58 -18.06 -9.11
C ASN A 28 -5.81 -16.72 -8.99
N VAL A 29 -6.48 -15.60 -9.33
CA VAL A 29 -5.81 -14.30 -9.49
C VAL A 29 -5.06 -13.87 -8.23
N ILE A 30 -5.63 -14.05 -7.04
CA ILE A 30 -5.01 -13.63 -5.78
C ILE A 30 -3.74 -14.43 -5.49
N GLU A 31 -3.77 -15.75 -5.68
CA GLU A 31 -2.61 -16.62 -5.47
C GLU A 31 -1.50 -16.27 -6.46
N ARG A 32 -1.85 -16.03 -7.72
CA ARG A 32 -0.92 -15.63 -8.78
C ARG A 32 -0.29 -14.26 -8.51
N ILE A 33 -1.06 -13.29 -8.00
CA ILE A 33 -0.50 -12.02 -7.54
C ILE A 33 0.53 -12.29 -6.44
N ARG A 34 0.16 -13.05 -5.39
CA ARG A 34 1.05 -13.35 -4.26
C ARG A 34 2.33 -14.09 -4.67
N SER A 35 2.25 -15.00 -5.63
CA SER A 35 3.41 -15.71 -6.17
C SER A 35 4.22 -14.88 -7.19
N LYS A 36 3.85 -13.62 -7.40
CA LYS A 36 4.46 -12.69 -8.37
C LYS A 36 4.45 -13.22 -9.81
N ASP A 37 3.40 -13.96 -10.18
CA ASP A 37 3.24 -14.50 -11.52
C ASP A 37 2.96 -13.37 -12.55
N TYR A 38 4.01 -12.97 -13.27
CA TYR A 38 3.93 -11.90 -14.26
C TYR A 38 2.97 -12.21 -15.41
N THR A 39 2.68 -13.49 -15.68
CA THR A 39 1.82 -13.92 -16.80
C THR A 39 0.37 -13.53 -16.60
N LEU A 40 0.00 -13.06 -15.39
CA LEU A 40 -1.29 -12.44 -15.12
C LEU A 40 -1.49 -11.14 -15.92
N TRP A 41 -0.42 -10.39 -16.22
CA TRP A 41 -0.52 -9.09 -16.91
C TRP A 41 -0.02 -9.14 -18.35
N LYS A 42 1.09 -9.83 -18.64
CA LYS A 42 1.63 -9.98 -20.00
C LYS A 42 2.31 -11.33 -20.16
N PHE A 43 2.36 -11.82 -21.40
CA PHE A 43 3.09 -13.06 -21.72
C PHE A 43 4.61 -12.97 -21.51
N ARG A 44 5.17 -11.76 -21.55
CA ARG A 44 6.61 -11.51 -21.37
C ARG A 44 6.88 -10.89 -20.00
N PRO A 45 7.99 -11.25 -19.33
CA PRO A 45 8.31 -10.80 -17.98
C PRO A 45 8.82 -9.35 -17.91
N ASP A 46 9.22 -8.79 -19.06
CA ASP A 46 9.84 -7.48 -19.17
C ASP A 46 9.01 -6.41 -18.44
N GLU A 47 9.68 -5.64 -17.57
CA GLU A 47 9.09 -4.56 -16.76
C GLU A 47 8.03 -4.97 -15.71
N ILE A 48 7.69 -6.25 -15.57
CA ILE A 48 6.72 -6.71 -14.55
C ILE A 48 7.47 -7.32 -13.36
N VAL A 49 8.34 -8.30 -13.60
CA VAL A 49 8.98 -9.06 -12.52
C VAL A 49 9.76 -8.19 -11.54
N ASN A 50 10.34 -7.08 -12.01
CA ASN A 50 11.07 -6.10 -11.19
C ASN A 50 10.19 -4.99 -10.59
N ARG A 51 8.88 -4.99 -10.82
CA ARG A 51 7.92 -3.99 -10.32
C ARG A 51 6.86 -4.55 -9.38
N LEU A 52 6.96 -5.82 -9.01
CA LEU A 52 6.05 -6.50 -8.09
C LEU A 52 6.47 -6.42 -6.61
N GLY A 53 7.44 -5.58 -6.28
CA GLY A 53 7.92 -5.39 -4.90
C GLY A 53 6.86 -4.83 -3.94
N TRP A 54 5.83 -4.15 -4.45
CA TRP A 54 4.74 -3.60 -3.64
C TRP A 54 3.93 -4.66 -2.89
N ILE A 55 3.97 -5.93 -3.34
CA ILE A 55 3.26 -7.05 -2.70
C ILE A 55 3.85 -7.35 -1.31
N ASP A 56 5.17 -7.28 -1.18
CA ASP A 56 5.87 -7.57 0.09
C ASP A 56 6.16 -6.31 0.91
N ALA A 57 6.10 -5.13 0.27
CA ALA A 57 6.46 -3.86 0.88
C ALA A 57 5.79 -3.59 2.24
N PRO A 58 4.50 -3.90 2.49
CA PRO A 58 3.90 -3.72 3.82
C PRO A 58 4.57 -4.56 4.90
N ALA A 59 4.86 -5.84 4.62
CA ALA A 59 5.50 -6.74 5.58
C ALA A 59 6.96 -6.33 5.81
N GLU A 60 7.70 -6.00 4.75
CA GLU A 60 9.08 -5.53 4.85
C GLU A 60 9.20 -4.21 5.63
N THR A 61 8.29 -3.27 5.39
CA THR A 61 8.26 -1.98 6.10
C THR A 61 7.91 -2.19 7.57
N LEU A 62 6.94 -3.05 7.87
CA LEU A 62 6.55 -3.37 9.24
C LEU A 62 7.69 -4.01 10.02
N ALA A 63 8.49 -4.88 9.40
CA ALA A 63 9.67 -5.48 10.02
C ALA A 63 10.73 -4.42 10.40
N LYS A 64 10.78 -3.29 9.69
CA LYS A 64 11.71 -2.17 9.93
C LYS A 64 11.14 -1.08 10.83
N ILE A 65 9.97 -1.27 11.45
CA ILE A 65 9.29 -0.21 12.20
C ILE A 65 10.12 0.33 13.37
N ASN A 66 10.94 -0.52 14.00
CA ASN A 66 11.80 -0.11 15.11
C ASN A 66 12.96 0.77 14.64
N ASP A 67 13.53 0.50 13.46
CA ASP A 67 14.57 1.35 12.87
C ASP A 67 14.01 2.72 12.51
N ILE A 68 12.81 2.75 11.92
CA ILE A 68 12.09 3.99 11.60
C ILE A 68 11.83 4.80 12.87
N ARG A 69 11.34 4.15 13.94
CA ARG A 69 11.12 4.81 15.23
C ARG A 69 12.41 5.37 15.82
N SER A 70 13.52 4.64 15.72
CA SER A 70 14.81 5.09 16.23
C SER A 70 15.29 6.38 15.56
N VAL A 71 15.03 6.55 14.25
CA VAL A 71 15.30 7.80 13.54
C VAL A 71 14.41 8.92 14.06
N VAL A 72 13.11 8.66 14.21
CA VAL A 72 12.15 9.66 14.71
C VAL A 72 12.49 10.11 16.14
N ASP A 73 12.85 9.17 17.02
CA ASP A 73 13.21 9.45 18.42
C ASP A 73 14.44 10.37 18.51
N ALA A 74 15.42 10.19 17.61
CA ALA A 74 16.59 11.08 17.52
C ALA A 74 16.19 12.51 17.13
N LEU A 75 15.31 12.67 16.14
CA LEU A 75 14.82 13.99 15.71
C LEU A 75 14.07 14.72 16.83
N GLN A 76 13.28 14.00 17.63
CA GLN A 76 12.60 14.57 18.78
C GLN A 76 13.58 15.00 19.88
N LYS A 77 14.58 14.16 20.18
CA LYS A 77 15.62 14.47 21.17
C LYS A 77 16.39 15.73 20.81
N ASP A 78 16.67 15.91 19.52
CA ASP A 78 17.38 17.08 18.99
C ASP A 78 16.48 18.30 18.82
N LYS A 79 15.19 18.18 19.18
CA LYS A 79 14.18 19.26 19.13
C LYS A 79 14.04 19.87 17.74
N ILE A 80 14.10 19.05 16.71
CA ILE A 80 13.83 19.48 15.33
C ILE A 80 12.36 19.88 15.21
N SER A 81 12.11 21.12 14.80
CA SER A 81 10.77 21.69 14.65
C SER A 81 10.20 21.58 13.24
N ASP A 82 11.05 21.50 12.23
CA ASP A 82 10.66 21.57 10.83
C ASP A 82 11.43 20.54 10.00
N ILE A 83 10.74 19.86 9.08
CA ILE A 83 11.35 18.92 8.13
C ILE A 83 10.96 19.35 6.71
N VAL A 84 11.97 19.49 5.85
CA VAL A 84 11.77 19.75 4.42
C VAL A 84 12.04 18.47 3.63
N LEU A 85 11.00 17.88 3.05
CA LEU A 85 11.14 16.76 2.14
C LEU A 85 11.55 17.27 0.75
N ILE A 86 12.76 16.92 0.30
CA ILE A 86 13.24 17.24 -1.04
C ILE A 86 13.10 16.00 -1.93
N GLY A 87 12.20 16.07 -2.91
CA GLY A 87 11.95 14.96 -3.83
C GLY A 87 10.89 15.29 -4.86
N MET A 88 10.70 14.38 -5.83
CA MET A 88 9.68 14.48 -6.86
C MET A 88 9.00 13.12 -7.09
N GLY A 89 7.82 13.14 -7.72
CA GLY A 89 7.09 11.95 -8.14
C GLY A 89 6.39 11.22 -7.00
N GLY A 90 6.34 9.89 -7.08
CA GLY A 90 5.57 9.07 -6.15
C GLY A 90 5.98 9.20 -4.68
N SER A 91 7.27 9.41 -4.41
CA SER A 91 7.77 9.54 -3.04
C SER A 91 7.34 10.84 -2.36
N SER A 92 7.33 11.97 -3.08
CA SER A 92 6.85 13.25 -2.54
C SER A 92 5.33 13.27 -2.41
N LEU A 93 4.63 12.75 -3.42
CA LEU A 93 3.17 12.70 -3.42
C LEU A 93 2.62 11.76 -2.33
N ALA A 94 3.27 10.62 -2.08
CA ALA A 94 2.88 9.72 -0.99
C ALA A 94 2.99 10.42 0.38
N ALA A 95 4.09 11.13 0.63
CA ALA A 95 4.26 11.89 1.86
C ALA A 95 3.21 13.01 1.99
N GLU A 96 2.92 13.75 0.93
CA GLU A 96 1.88 14.78 0.91
C GLU A 96 0.49 14.22 1.21
N VAL A 97 0.12 13.09 0.58
CA VAL A 97 -1.15 12.41 0.84
C VAL A 97 -1.25 11.96 2.29
N PHE A 98 -0.20 11.35 2.85
CA PHE A 98 -0.21 10.97 4.26
C PHE A 98 -0.30 12.17 5.20
N GLY A 99 0.43 13.25 4.92
CA GLY A 99 0.32 14.50 5.67
C GLY A 99 -1.09 15.08 5.64
N ASN A 100 -1.76 15.06 4.48
CA ASN A 100 -3.13 15.56 4.33
C ASN A 100 -4.18 14.68 5.02
N ILE A 101 -3.99 13.36 5.05
CA ILE A 101 -4.95 12.42 5.67
C ILE A 101 -4.77 12.36 7.19
N PHE A 102 -3.53 12.29 7.67
CA PHE A 102 -3.24 12.04 9.08
C PHE A 102 -2.86 13.30 9.87
N GLY A 103 -2.38 14.35 9.21
CA GLY A 103 -1.87 15.56 9.86
C GLY A 103 -0.56 15.34 10.64
N SER A 104 -0.15 16.36 11.39
CA SER A 104 0.97 16.26 12.33
C SER A 104 0.47 15.98 13.76
N LYS A 105 1.29 15.27 14.54
CA LYS A 105 1.03 14.94 15.94
C LYS A 105 1.76 15.95 16.85
N PRO A 106 1.14 16.43 17.94
CA PRO A 106 1.84 17.29 18.91
C PRO A 106 3.16 16.68 19.38
N GLY A 107 4.22 17.50 19.35
CA GLY A 107 5.58 17.08 19.73
C GLY A 107 6.39 16.39 18.63
N TYR A 108 5.87 16.35 17.41
CA TYR A 108 6.59 15.97 16.20
C TYR A 108 6.60 17.16 15.23
N PRO A 109 7.67 17.33 14.42
CA PRO A 109 7.68 18.30 13.33
C PRO A 109 6.57 18.03 12.29
#